data_AF-A0A3D5SKR3-F1
#
_entry.id   AF-A0A3D5SKR3-F1
#
_cell.length_a   1.000
_cell.length_b   1.000
_cell.length_c   1.000
_cell.angle_alpha   90.00
_cell.angle_beta   90.00
_cell.angle_gamma   90.00
#
_symmetry.space_group_name_H-M   'P 1'
#
loop_
_entity.id
_entity.type
_entity.pdbx_description
1 polymer ?
#
loop_
_entity_poly.entity_id
_entity_poly.type
_entity_poly.pdbx_seq_one_letter_code
_entity_poly.pdbx_strand_id
1 'polypeptide(L)'
;MFMVLNPAQYDVIVSNNLFGDILTDLGAAIQGGLGLAASGNIHPGRVSLFEPVHGSAPPLAGKGKANPVGAILTSAMMLEYLGHKKASEAIGKAVSEAISHDETTPDLGGVLSTEQVGTAILQRINGD
;
A
#
# COMPACT_ATOMS: atom_id res chain seq x y z
N MET A 1 -10.71 -8.34 18.28
CA MET A 1 -11.75 -7.45 18.86
C MET A 1 -11.24 -6.02 19.01
N PHE A 2 -10.24 -5.75 19.84
CA PHE A 2 -9.75 -4.38 20.10
C PHE A 2 -9.20 -3.65 18.86
N MET A 3 -8.57 -4.37 17.94
CA MET A 3 -8.13 -3.79 16.65
C MET A 3 -9.32 -3.23 15.84
N VAL A 4 -10.52 -3.80 15.96
CA VAL A 4 -11.73 -3.28 15.30
C VAL A 4 -12.34 -2.12 16.09
N LEU A 5 -12.41 -2.25 17.42
CA LEU A 5 -13.13 -1.29 18.27
C LEU A 5 -12.34 0.00 18.54
N ASN A 6 -11.02 -0.10 18.64
CA ASN A 6 -10.13 1.03 18.92
C ASN A 6 -8.73 0.76 18.36
N PRO A 7 -8.54 0.75 17.02
CA PRO A 7 -7.24 0.47 16.40
C PRO A 7 -6.15 1.48 16.80
N ALA A 8 -6.51 2.73 17.08
CA ALA A 8 -5.59 3.82 17.40
C ALA A 8 -4.79 3.64 18.71
N GLN A 9 -5.14 2.66 19.54
CA GLN A 9 -4.37 2.34 20.75
C GLN A 9 -3.05 1.61 20.46
N TYR A 10 -2.87 1.10 19.24
CA TYR A 10 -1.71 0.31 18.84
C TYR A 10 -0.73 1.16 18.03
N ASP A 11 0.56 0.97 18.30
CA ASP A 11 1.66 1.52 17.51
C ASP A 11 2.36 0.38 16.74
N VAL A 12 3.02 -0.53 17.47
CA VAL A 12 3.66 -1.73 16.90
C VAL A 12 3.08 -2.99 17.54
N ILE A 13 2.73 -3.99 16.71
CA ILE A 13 2.28 -5.31 17.14
C ILE A 13 3.28 -6.35 16.63
N VAL A 14 3.75 -7.22 17.53
CA VAL A 14 4.57 -8.40 17.18
C VAL A 14 3.73 -9.65 17.43
N SER A 15 3.72 -10.54 16.44
CA SER A 15 2.94 -11.78 16.50
C SER A 15 3.67 -12.93 15.82
N ASN A 16 3.12 -14.14 15.93
CA ASN A 16 3.61 -15.29 15.15
C ASN A 16 3.08 -15.23 13.70
N ASN A 17 3.46 -16.21 12.87
CA ASN A 17 3.10 -16.22 11.45
C ASN A 17 1.57 -16.16 11.23
N LEU A 18 0.82 -17.16 11.73
CA LEU A 18 -0.61 -17.26 11.50
C LEU A 18 -1.41 -16.06 12.03
N PHE A 19 -1.09 -15.59 13.25
CA PHE A 19 -1.78 -14.43 13.80
C PHE A 19 -1.29 -13.13 13.18
N GLY A 20 -0.04 -13.04 12.75
CA GLY A 20 0.48 -11.92 11.98
C GLY A 20 -0.32 -11.73 10.69
N ASP A 21 -0.45 -12.80 9.90
CA ASP A 21 -1.23 -12.84 8.66
C ASP A 21 -2.68 -12.35 8.85
N ILE A 22 -3.38 -12.90 9.85
CA ILE A 22 -4.75 -12.48 10.18
C ILE A 22 -4.82 -11.01 10.62
N LEU A 23 -3.86 -10.55 11.42
CA LEU A 23 -3.84 -9.17 11.92
C LEU A 23 -3.50 -8.18 10.82
N THR A 24 -2.59 -8.52 9.90
CA THR A 24 -2.21 -7.64 8.78
C THR A 24 -3.35 -7.47 7.80
N ASP A 25 -4.11 -8.53 7.50
CA ASP A 25 -5.31 -8.44 6.67
C ASP A 25 -6.40 -7.59 7.33
N LEU A 26 -6.60 -7.77 8.65
CA LEU A 26 -7.53 -6.96 9.40
C LEU A 26 -7.13 -5.47 9.42
N GLY A 27 -5.83 -5.19 9.60
CA GLY A 27 -5.29 -3.82 9.55
C GLY A 27 -5.47 -3.20 8.17
N ALA A 28 -5.17 -3.95 7.11
CA ALA A 28 -5.39 -3.53 5.73
C ALA A 28 -6.87 -3.19 5.47
N ALA A 29 -7.80 -4.02 5.94
CA ALA A 29 -9.23 -3.74 5.81
C ALA A 29 -9.68 -2.48 6.57
N ILE A 30 -9.15 -2.24 7.78
CA ILE A 30 -9.48 -1.05 8.59
C ILE A 30 -9.02 0.25 7.91
N GLN A 31 -7.86 0.26 7.25
CA GLN A 31 -7.31 1.46 6.61
C GLN A 31 -7.94 1.80 5.24
N GLY A 32 -8.84 0.97 4.72
CA GLY A 32 -9.48 1.18 3.40
C GLY A 32 -9.34 0.03 2.40
N GLY A 33 -8.67 -1.07 2.77
CA GLY A 33 -8.61 -2.30 1.99
C GLY A 33 -7.19 -2.81 1.70
N LEU A 34 -7.11 -4.08 1.26
CA LEU A 34 -5.83 -4.72 0.91
C LEU A 34 -5.09 -4.03 -0.25
N GLY A 35 -5.81 -3.31 -1.12
CA GLY A 35 -5.22 -2.56 -2.24
C GLY A 35 -4.27 -1.44 -1.81
N LEU A 36 -4.30 -1.04 -0.53
CA LEU A 36 -3.45 0.02 0.04
C LEU A 36 -2.27 -0.51 0.85
N ALA A 37 -2.26 -1.80 1.21
CA ALA A 37 -1.33 -2.33 2.20
C ALA A 37 0.03 -2.68 1.59
N ALA A 38 1.06 -1.98 2.06
CA ALA A 38 2.46 -2.25 1.75
C ALA A 38 3.08 -3.26 2.73
N SER A 39 4.06 -4.04 2.28
CA SER A 39 4.78 -4.95 3.17
C SER A 39 6.25 -5.14 2.81
N GLY A 40 7.02 -5.65 3.77
CA GLY A 40 8.43 -5.96 3.62
C GLY A 40 8.85 -7.16 4.48
N ASN A 41 9.39 -8.18 3.82
CA ASN A 41 10.03 -9.34 4.42
C ASN A 41 11.52 -9.05 4.58
N ILE A 42 11.91 -8.58 5.77
CA ILE A 42 13.28 -8.13 6.05
C ILE A 42 14.18 -9.29 6.47
N HIS A 43 15.29 -9.48 5.76
CA HIS A 43 16.33 -10.43 6.16
C HIS A 43 17.65 -9.70 6.41
N PRO A 44 18.03 -9.46 7.68
CA PRO A 44 19.30 -8.84 8.02
C PRO A 44 20.49 -9.61 7.43
N GLY A 45 21.41 -8.90 6.78
CA GLY A 45 22.60 -9.48 6.15
C GLY A 45 22.35 -10.30 4.89
N ARG A 46 21.12 -10.33 4.36
CA ARG A 46 20.78 -10.95 3.06
C ARG A 46 19.79 -10.07 2.28
N VAL A 47 19.37 -10.57 1.13
CA VAL A 47 18.34 -9.93 0.31
C VAL A 47 17.00 -9.96 1.06
N SER A 48 16.37 -8.79 1.15
CA SER A 48 15.00 -8.63 1.67
C SER A 48 14.01 -8.56 0.49
N LEU A 49 12.74 -8.89 0.73
CA LEU A 49 11.68 -8.88 -0.28
C LEU A 49 10.62 -7.85 0.11
N PHE A 50 10.19 -7.04 -0.85
CA PHE A 50 9.11 -6.07 -0.68
C PHE A 50 8.01 -6.41 -1.68
N GLU A 51 6.81 -6.66 -1.16
CA GLU A 51 5.63 -7.03 -1.95
C GLU A 51 4.36 -6.43 -1.32
N PRO A 52 3.34 -6.10 -2.11
CA PRO A 52 2.05 -5.68 -1.54
C PRO A 52 1.39 -6.86 -0.81
N VAL A 53 0.56 -6.55 0.20
CA VAL A 53 -0.15 -7.59 0.97
C VAL A 53 -1.21 -8.31 0.14
N HIS A 54 -1.84 -7.61 -0.82
CA HIS A 54 -2.90 -8.19 -1.61
C HIS A 54 -2.42 -9.36 -2.49
N GLY A 55 -3.30 -10.35 -2.69
CA GLY A 55 -3.05 -11.47 -3.60
C GLY A 55 -3.14 -11.08 -5.08
N SER A 56 -3.12 -12.10 -5.95
CA SER A 56 -3.07 -11.95 -7.42
C SER A 56 -4.37 -11.46 -8.09
N ALA A 57 -5.49 -11.47 -7.36
CA ALA A 57 -6.83 -11.13 -7.85
C ALA A 57 -7.12 -11.62 -9.29
N PRO A 58 -7.10 -12.95 -9.56
CA PRO A 58 -7.19 -13.49 -10.93
C PRO A 58 -8.37 -12.96 -11.78
N PRO A 59 -9.57 -12.70 -11.21
CA PRO A 59 -10.67 -12.11 -11.97
C PRO A 59 -10.40 -10.70 -12.53
N LEU A 60 -9.41 -9.97 -12.01
CA LEU A 60 -9.05 -8.60 -12.44
C LEU A 60 -7.84 -8.57 -13.39
N ALA A 61 -7.11 -9.68 -13.51
CA ALA A 61 -5.90 -9.76 -14.31
C ALA A 61 -6.16 -9.33 -15.77
N GLY A 62 -5.32 -8.45 -16.29
CA GLY A 62 -5.40 -7.94 -17.67
C GLY A 62 -6.55 -6.96 -17.95
N LYS A 63 -7.32 -6.53 -16.95
CA LYS A 63 -8.50 -5.65 -17.15
C LYS A 63 -8.24 -4.17 -16.85
N GLY A 64 -7.05 -3.80 -16.39
CA GLY A 64 -6.71 -2.42 -16.00
C GLY A 64 -7.54 -1.90 -14.82
N LYS A 65 -8.01 -2.80 -13.93
CA LYS A 65 -8.87 -2.48 -12.78
C LYS A 65 -8.20 -2.68 -11.42
N ALA A 66 -6.98 -3.21 -11.39
CA ALA A 66 -6.26 -3.44 -10.15
C ALA A 66 -5.82 -2.11 -9.54
N ASN A 67 -5.92 -1.98 -8.22
CA ASN A 67 -5.39 -0.84 -7.49
C ASN A 67 -3.86 -0.92 -7.42
N PRO A 68 -3.09 0.04 -7.98
CA PRO A 68 -1.64 -0.01 -7.95
C PRO A 68 -1.02 0.50 -6.63
N VAL A 69 -1.82 1.11 -5.74
CA VAL A 69 -1.32 1.88 -4.59
C VAL A 69 -0.47 1.04 -3.64
N GLY A 70 -0.92 -0.17 -3.28
CA GLY A 70 -0.17 -1.06 -2.39
C GLY A 70 1.22 -1.40 -2.92
N ALA A 71 1.35 -1.64 -4.23
CA ALA A 71 2.64 -1.90 -4.87
C ALA A 71 3.54 -0.65 -4.93
N ILE A 72 2.94 0.53 -5.16
CA ILE A 72 3.65 1.81 -5.13
C ILE A 72 4.18 2.13 -3.73
N LEU A 73 3.35 1.98 -2.70
CA LEU A 73 3.74 2.19 -1.30
C LEU A 73 4.77 1.16 -0.82
N THR A 74 4.68 -0.08 -1.31
CA THR A 74 5.72 -1.11 -1.12
C THR A 74 7.07 -0.66 -1.68
N SER A 75 7.07 -0.02 -2.85
CA SER A 75 8.28 0.54 -3.45
C SER A 75 8.82 1.71 -2.63
N ALA A 76 7.95 2.55 -2.05
CA ALA A 76 8.36 3.60 -1.12
C ALA A 76 9.03 3.02 0.14
N MET A 77 8.43 1.99 0.74
CA MET A 77 8.99 1.27 1.89
C MET A 77 10.38 0.68 1.57
N MET A 78 10.54 0.10 0.38
CA MET A 78 11.83 -0.39 -0.09
C MET A 78 12.86 0.74 -0.22
N LEU A 79 12.48 1.87 -0.82
CA LEU A 79 13.38 3.02 -0.96
C LEU A 79 13.84 3.55 0.40
N GLU A 80 12.94 3.63 1.38
CA GLU A 80 13.30 4.01 2.74
C GLU A 80 14.29 3.02 3.37
N TYR A 81 14.04 1.71 3.24
CA TYR A 81 14.96 0.67 3.70
C TYR A 81 16.35 0.78 3.06
N LEU A 82 16.43 1.20 1.80
CA LEU A 82 17.68 1.44 1.07
C LEU A 82 18.35 2.79 1.39
N GLY A 83 17.77 3.59 2.29
CA GLY A 83 18.31 4.90 2.71
C GLY A 83 17.82 6.09 1.87
N HIS A 84 16.91 5.88 0.92
CA HIS A 84 16.33 6.93 0.07
C HIS A 84 15.05 7.54 0.67
N LYS A 85 15.14 8.00 1.92
CA LYS A 85 13.99 8.51 2.68
C LYS A 85 13.20 9.62 1.96
N LYS A 86 13.88 10.59 1.35
CA LYS A 86 13.21 11.68 0.60
C LYS A 86 12.35 11.17 -0.56
N ALA A 87 12.79 10.12 -1.23
CA ALA A 87 12.04 9.53 -2.33
C ALA A 87 10.82 8.74 -1.81
N SER A 88 10.97 8.00 -0.70
CA SER A 88 9.85 7.37 0.01
C SER A 88 8.78 8.39 0.39
N GLU A 89 9.19 9.49 1.04
CA GLU A 89 8.29 10.56 1.47
C GLU A 89 7.57 11.23 0.29
N ALA A 90 8.28 11.47 -0.83
CA ALA A 90 7.68 12.04 -2.03
C ALA A 90 6.58 11.13 -2.62
N ILE A 91 6.83 9.82 -2.69
CA ILE A 91 5.83 8.84 -3.15
C ILE A 91 4.64 8.79 -2.19
N GLY A 92 4.90 8.70 -0.88
CA GLY A 92 3.83 8.66 0.13
C GLY A 92 2.93 9.88 0.05
N LYS A 93 3.52 11.08 -0.08
CA LYS A 93 2.79 12.33 -0.26
C LYS A 93 1.95 12.32 -1.55
N ALA A 94 2.54 11.94 -2.68
CA ALA A 94 1.84 11.88 -3.97
C ALA A 94 0.65 10.91 -3.94
N VAL A 95 0.80 9.75 -3.29
CA VAL A 95 -0.30 8.79 -3.09
C VAL A 95 -1.40 9.39 -2.22
N SER A 96 -1.06 10.01 -1.09
CA SER A 96 -2.05 10.65 -0.21
C SER A 96 -2.83 11.75 -0.93
N GLU A 97 -2.15 12.57 -1.73
CA GLU A 97 -2.78 13.62 -2.53
C GLU A 97 -3.65 13.06 -3.66
N ALA A 98 -3.25 11.99 -4.35
CA ALA A 98 -4.10 11.36 -5.36
C ALA A 98 -5.40 10.81 -4.74
N ILE A 99 -5.28 10.14 -3.59
CA ILE A 99 -6.44 9.62 -2.85
C ILE A 99 -7.35 10.76 -2.38
N SER A 100 -6.79 11.87 -1.87
CA SER A 100 -7.59 13.00 -1.39
C SER A 100 -8.33 13.76 -2.50
N HIS A 101 -7.97 13.53 -3.76
CA HIS A 101 -8.63 14.12 -4.94
C HIS A 101 -9.54 13.11 -5.67
N ASP A 102 -9.85 11.96 -5.03
CA ASP A 102 -10.67 10.89 -5.60
C ASP A 102 -10.10 10.29 -6.91
N GLU A 103 -8.80 10.46 -7.17
CA GLU A 103 -8.11 9.92 -8.34
C GLU A 103 -7.68 8.47 -8.08
N THR A 104 -8.67 7.62 -7.86
CA THR A 104 -8.49 6.24 -7.42
C THR A 104 -9.23 5.23 -8.30
N THR A 105 -8.88 3.95 -8.13
CA THR A 105 -9.56 2.81 -8.76
C THR A 105 -10.91 2.53 -8.07
N PRO A 106 -11.81 1.74 -8.72
CA PRO A 106 -13.16 1.50 -8.20
C PRO A 106 -13.25 0.84 -6.82
N ASP A 107 -12.22 0.11 -6.37
CA ASP A 107 -12.18 -0.48 -5.02
C ASP A 107 -12.09 0.59 -3.91
N LEU A 108 -11.61 1.79 -4.24
CA LEU A 108 -11.57 2.95 -3.34
C LEU A 108 -12.68 3.97 -3.65
N GLY A 109 -13.64 3.63 -4.52
CA GLY A 109 -14.78 4.48 -4.88
C GLY A 109 -14.55 5.43 -6.06
N GLY A 110 -13.34 5.46 -6.63
CA GLY A 110 -13.04 6.24 -7.83
C GLY A 110 -13.49 5.57 -9.14
N VAL A 111 -13.12 6.19 -10.26
CA VAL A 111 -13.50 5.73 -11.62
C VAL A 111 -12.30 5.46 -12.53
N LEU A 112 -11.08 5.66 -12.02
CA LEU A 112 -9.86 5.56 -12.83
C LEU A 112 -9.44 4.11 -13.05
N SER A 113 -8.74 3.87 -14.16
CA SER A 113 -8.02 2.63 -14.42
C SER A 113 -6.73 2.55 -13.61
N THR A 114 -6.13 1.35 -13.53
CA THR A 114 -4.81 1.13 -12.92
C THR A 114 -3.75 2.11 -13.44
N GLU A 115 -3.72 2.31 -14.76
CA GLU A 115 -2.75 3.19 -15.42
C GLU A 115 -3.01 4.66 -15.15
N GLN A 116 -4.28 5.07 -15.11
CA GLN A 116 -4.67 6.44 -14.80
C GLN A 116 -4.31 6.82 -13.36
N VAL A 117 -4.53 5.93 -12.39
CA VAL A 117 -4.08 6.15 -11.00
C VAL A 117 -2.56 6.25 -10.93
N GLY A 118 -1.83 5.35 -11.59
CA GLY A 118 -0.36 5.42 -11.66
C GLY A 118 0.15 6.74 -12.27
N THR A 119 -0.54 7.25 -13.29
CA THR A 119 -0.21 8.53 -13.95
C THR A 119 -0.49 9.72 -13.03
N ALA A 120 -1.63 9.74 -12.34
CA ALA A 120 -1.99 10.79 -11.40
C ALA A 120 -0.99 10.90 -10.22
N ILE A 121 -0.50 9.76 -9.73
CA ILE A 121 0.56 9.72 -8.71
C ILE A 121 1.89 10.24 -9.28
N LEU A 122 2.25 9.82 -10.50
CA LEU A 122 3.50 10.26 -11.14
C LEU A 122 3.55 11.78 -11.38
N GLN A 123 2.46 12.39 -11.82
CA GLN A 123 2.37 13.84 -12.04
C GLN A 123 2.69 14.63 -10.77
N ARG A 124 2.15 14.19 -9.62
CA ARG A 124 2.44 14.82 -8.31
C ARG A 124 3.88 14.66 -7.85
N ILE A 125 4.52 13.53 -8.20
CA ILE A 125 5.95 13.34 -7.92
C ILE A 125 6.78 14.35 -8.72
N ASN A 126 6.39 14.64 -9.97
CA ASN A 126 7.07 15.59 -10.83
C ASN A 126 6.73 17.06 -10.52
N GLY A 127 5.59 17.32 -9.84
CA GLY A 127 5.11 18.65 -9.50
C GLY A 127 4.23 19.31 -10.58
N ASP A 128 3.61 18.50 -11.45
CA ASP A 128 2.62 18.91 -12.46
C ASP A 128 1.19 18.83 -11.91
#